data_AF-A0A8T4IJ84-F1
#
_entry.id   AF-A0A8T4IJ84-F1
#
_cell.length_a   1.000
_cell.length_b   1.000
_cell.length_c   1.000
_cell.angle_alpha   90.00
_cell.angle_beta   90.00
_cell.angle_gamma   90.00
#
_symmetry.space_group_name_H-M   'P 1'
#
loop_
_entity.id
_entity.type
_entity.pdbx_description
1 polymer ?
#
loop_
_entity_poly.entity_id
_entity_poly.type
_entity_poly.pdbx_seq_one_letter_code
_entity_poly.pdbx_strand_id
1 'polypeptide(L)'
;MVSGSNAGIMSEYLIKYAAILASDRERPSELLETLYMTERFRAGDDLKSARQLYDYSIWKDVSADEIERRIAALDEYMVEFARERAAMWGLGQA
;
A
#
# COMPACT_ATOMS: atom_id res chain seq x y z
N MET A 1 4.86 -17.34 12.31
CA MET A 1 3.85 -16.31 12.62
C MET A 1 4.32 -14.97 12.05
N VAL A 2 4.06 -14.72 10.77
CA VAL A 2 4.44 -13.46 10.06
C VAL A 2 3.21 -12.55 9.86
N SER A 3 2.00 -13.13 9.96
CA SER A 3 0.72 -12.51 9.61
C SER A 3 0.33 -11.30 10.48
N GLY A 4 0.68 -11.27 11.78
CA GLY A 4 0.40 -10.12 12.65
C GLY A 4 1.26 -8.89 12.35
N SER A 5 2.56 -9.09 12.08
CA SER A 5 3.50 -8.00 11.81
C SER A 5 3.28 -7.38 10.44
N ASN A 6 3.05 -8.20 9.40
CA ASN A 6 2.77 -7.69 8.05
C ASN A 6 1.44 -6.92 7.99
N ALA A 7 0.38 -7.40 8.66
CA ALA A 7 -0.89 -6.69 8.70
C ALA A 7 -0.79 -5.34 9.44
N GLY A 8 0.06 -5.26 10.47
CA GLY A 8 0.39 -4.00 11.16
C GLY A 8 1.07 -3.01 10.22
N ILE A 9 2.13 -3.45 9.53
CA ILE A 9 2.85 -2.62 8.55
C ILE A 9 1.90 -2.18 7.42
N MET A 10 1.06 -3.08 6.89
CA MET A 10 0.10 -2.73 5.84
C MET A 10 -0.94 -1.71 6.33
N SER A 11 -1.31 -1.74 7.61
CA SER A 11 -2.18 -0.72 8.21
C SER A 11 -1.49 0.66 8.30
N GLU A 12 -0.18 0.72 8.56
CA GLU A 12 0.59 1.97 8.47
C GLU A 12 0.56 2.53 7.04
N TYR A 13 0.73 1.67 6.04
CA TYR A 13 0.67 2.08 4.63
C TYR A 13 -0.73 2.50 4.18
N LEU A 14 -1.79 1.92 4.74
CA LEU A 14 -3.15 2.41 4.53
C LEU A 14 -3.32 3.86 5.03
N ILE A 15 -2.81 4.16 6.23
CA ILE A 15 -2.87 5.53 6.78
C ILE A 15 -2.03 6.48 5.93
N LYS A 16 -0.83 6.05 5.52
CA LYS A 16 0.03 6.82 4.63
C LYS A 16 -0.65 7.12 3.30
N TYR A 17 -1.30 6.13 2.69
CA TYR A 17 -2.07 6.29 1.46
C TYR A 17 -3.17 7.34 1.60
N ALA A 18 -3.97 7.24 2.67
CA ALA A 18 -5.01 8.22 2.95
C ALA A 18 -4.44 9.64 3.14
N ALA A 19 -3.28 9.78 3.78
CA ALA A 19 -2.60 11.06 3.94
C ALA A 19 -2.06 11.62 2.62
N ILE A 20 -1.60 10.77 1.69
CA ILE A 20 -1.21 11.17 0.34
C ILE A 20 -2.41 11.71 -0.42
N LEU A 21 -3.54 10.99 -0.42
CA LEU A 21 -4.77 11.40 -1.12
C LEU A 21 -5.37 12.70 -0.54
N ALA A 22 -5.25 12.92 0.77
CA ALA A 22 -5.72 14.12 1.43
C ALA A 22 -4.76 15.33 1.29
N SER A 23 -3.56 15.14 0.70
CA SER A 23 -2.57 16.21 0.56
C SER A 23 -2.80 17.02 -0.71
N ASP A 24 -2.76 18.36 -0.60
CA ASP A 24 -2.69 19.25 -1.77
C ASP A 24 -1.33 19.20 -2.50
N ARG A 25 -0.36 18.43 -1.99
CA ARG A 25 0.98 18.28 -2.59
C ARG A 25 1.11 16.91 -3.24
N GLU A 26 1.62 16.90 -4.47
CA GLU A 26 2.02 15.67 -5.14
C GLU A 26 3.16 14.98 -4.37
N ARG A 27 2.97 13.70 -4.05
CA ARG A 27 3.94 12.87 -3.32
C ARG A 27 4.23 11.57 -4.10
N PRO A 28 4.74 11.66 -5.34
CA PRO A 28 4.86 10.50 -6.23
C PRO A 28 5.79 9.42 -5.68
N SER A 29 6.88 9.78 -4.98
CA SER A 29 7.79 8.81 -4.37
C SER A 29 7.13 8.01 -3.24
N GLU A 30 6.32 8.67 -2.42
CA GLU A 30 5.57 8.03 -1.33
C GLU A 30 4.45 7.13 -1.85
N LEU A 31 3.79 7.55 -2.94
CA LEU A 31 2.77 6.76 -3.63
C LEU A 31 3.39 5.49 -4.22
N LEU A 32 4.54 5.60 -4.89
CA LEU A 32 5.26 4.47 -5.46
C LEU A 32 5.79 3.51 -4.40
N GLU A 33 6.27 4.00 -3.26
CA GLU A 33 6.62 3.14 -2.12
C GLU A 33 5.39 2.40 -1.59
N THR A 34 4.27 3.09 -1.46
CA THR A 34 3.00 2.51 -1.00
C THR A 34 2.52 1.42 -1.97
N LEU A 35 2.61 1.68 -3.28
CA LEU A 35 2.31 0.69 -4.31
C LEU A 35 3.18 -0.56 -4.15
N TYR A 36 4.50 -0.39 -4.09
CA TYR A 36 5.44 -1.50 -3.93
C TYR A 36 5.11 -2.35 -2.70
N MET A 37 4.91 -1.70 -1.55
CA MET A 37 4.66 -2.40 -0.30
C MET A 37 3.34 -3.18 -0.30
N THR A 38 2.33 -2.65 -1.00
CA THR A 38 1.05 -3.32 -1.21
C THR A 38 1.21 -4.56 -2.09
N GLU A 39 1.94 -4.45 -3.20
CA GLU A 39 2.21 -5.59 -4.08
C GLU A 39 2.95 -6.72 -3.34
N ARG A 40 3.93 -6.36 -2.50
CA ARG A 40 4.67 -7.31 -1.65
C ARG A 40 3.78 -7.99 -0.61
N PHE A 41 2.89 -7.22 0.01
CA PHE A 41 1.92 -7.76 0.97
C PHE A 41 1.02 -8.81 0.31
N ARG A 42 0.49 -8.49 -0.87
CA ARG A 42 -0.37 -9.39 -1.66
C ARG A 42 0.37 -10.64 -2.15
N ALA A 43 1.66 -10.52 -2.45
CA ALA A 43 2.51 -11.66 -2.79
C ALA A 43 2.83 -12.57 -1.58
N GLY A 44 2.53 -12.12 -0.35
CA GLY A 44 2.87 -12.84 0.88
C GLY A 44 4.32 -12.67 1.32
N ASP A 45 5.03 -11.66 0.79
CA ASP A 45 6.42 -11.36 1.12
C ASP A 45 6.56 -10.80 2.55
N ASP A 46 7.76 -10.88 3.13
CA ASP A 46 8.06 -10.22 4.40
C ASP A 46 8.15 -8.69 4.20
N LEU A 47 7.21 -7.95 4.79
CA LEU A 47 7.15 -6.51 4.58
C LEU A 47 8.28 -5.75 5.28
N LYS A 48 8.85 -6.30 6.35
CA LYS A 48 9.95 -5.64 7.05
C LYS A 48 11.20 -5.62 6.17
N SER A 49 11.54 -6.76 5.56
CA SER A 49 12.62 -6.88 4.58
C SER A 49 12.30 -6.09 3.31
N ALA A 50 11.08 -6.18 2.78
CA ALA A 50 10.69 -5.42 1.59
C ALA A 50 10.87 -3.91 1.78
N ARG A 51 10.46 -3.36 2.94
CA ARG A 51 10.62 -1.95 3.29
C ARG A 51 12.09 -1.53 3.39
N GLN A 52 12.95 -2.39 3.92
CA GLN A 52 14.39 -2.10 4.05
C GLN A 52 15.13 -2.15 2.70
N LEU A 53 14.65 -2.98 1.78
CA LEU A 53 15.24 -3.17 0.46
C LEU A 53 14.60 -2.28 -0.61
N TYR A 54 13.57 -1.51 -0.25
CA TYR A 54 12.92 -0.63 -1.21
C TYR A 54 13.89 0.46 -1.67
N ASP A 55 14.04 0.56 -2.98
CA ASP A 55 14.80 1.59 -3.65
C ASP A 55 14.01 2.08 -4.87
N TYR A 56 14.07 3.37 -5.16
CA TYR A 56 13.29 3.95 -6.26
C TYR A 56 13.71 3.40 -7.64
N SER A 57 14.93 2.89 -7.78
CA SER A 57 15.44 2.35 -9.04
C SER A 57 14.65 1.14 -9.55
N ILE A 58 13.86 0.46 -8.71
CA ILE A 58 13.00 -0.64 -9.15
C ILE A 58 11.97 -0.20 -10.20
N TRP A 59 11.65 1.09 -10.25
CA TRP A 59 10.68 1.67 -11.18
C TRP A 59 11.31 2.11 -12.51
N LYS A 60 12.64 2.07 -12.64
CA LYS A 60 13.36 2.65 -13.79
C LYS A 60 12.96 2.05 -15.13
N ASP A 61 12.67 0.77 -15.18
CA ASP A 61 12.30 0.03 -16.40
C ASP A 61 10.78 -0.22 -16.51
N VAL A 62 9.98 0.37 -15.62
CA VAL A 62 8.52 0.28 -15.64
C VAL A 62 7.96 1.49 -16.39
N SER A 63 7.11 1.25 -17.39
CA SER A 63 6.50 2.35 -18.15
C SER A 63 5.48 3.13 -17.31
N ALA A 64 5.27 4.40 -17.66
CA ALA A 64 4.28 5.25 -16.99
C ALA A 64 2.87 4.64 -17.05
N ASP A 65 2.43 4.15 -18.21
CA ASP A 65 1.11 3.50 -18.37
C ASP A 65 0.95 2.24 -17.50
N GLU A 66 2.05 1.53 -17.23
CA GLU A 66 2.05 0.38 -16.33
C GLU A 66 1.94 0.83 -14.87
N ILE A 67 2.68 1.87 -14.48
CA ILE A 67 2.59 2.48 -13.15
C ILE A 67 1.17 3.01 -12.90
N GLU A 68 0.58 3.73 -13.85
CA GLU A 68 -0.79 4.27 -13.72
C GLU A 68 -1.82 3.17 -13.51
N ARG A 69 -1.75 2.08 -14.29
CA ARG A 69 -2.63 0.93 -14.12
C ARG A 69 -2.48 0.27 -12.75
N ARG A 70 -1.25 0.17 -12.24
CA ARG A 70 -0.97 -0.37 -10.91
C ARG A 70 -1.45 0.55 -9.79
N ILE A 71 -1.34 1.87 -9.96
CA ILE A 71 -1.89 2.85 -9.02
C ILE A 71 -3.42 2.76 -8.97
N ALA A 72 -4.09 2.59 -10.11
CA ALA A 72 -5.55 2.39 -10.13
C ALA A 72 -5.95 1.14 -9.31
N ALA A 73 -5.25 0.02 -9.52
CA ALA A 73 -5.47 -1.21 -8.76
C ALA A 73 -5.10 -1.08 -7.26
N LEU A 74 -4.14 -0.22 -6.93
CA LEU A 74 -3.79 0.11 -5.54
C LEU A 74 -4.96 0.80 -4.83
N ASP A 75 -5.62 1.75 -5.50
CA ASP A 75 -6.75 2.48 -4.92
C ASP A 75 -7.90 1.53 -4.54
N GLU A 76 -8.31 0.68 -5.49
CA GLU A 76 -9.35 -0.33 -5.27
C GLU A 76 -9.00 -1.23 -4.08
N TYR A 77 -7.76 -1.73 -4.04
CA TYR A 77 -7.29 -2.58 -2.97
C TYR A 77 -7.28 -1.86 -1.60
N MET A 78 -6.82 -0.61 -1.54
CA MET A 78 -6.75 0.15 -0.28
C MET A 78 -8.15 0.41 0.30
N VAL A 79 -9.14 0.66 -0.56
CA VAL A 79 -10.54 0.80 -0.15
C VAL A 79 -11.08 -0.51 0.42
N GLU A 80 -10.84 -1.64 -0.25
CA GLU A 80 -11.25 -2.95 0.24
C GLU A 80 -10.57 -3.29 1.57
N PHE A 81 -9.25 -3.11 1.65
CA PHE A 81 -8.48 -3.36 2.85
C PHE A 81 -8.96 -2.49 4.03
N ALA A 82 -9.28 -1.21 3.80
CA ALA A 82 -9.85 -0.35 4.83
C ALA A 82 -11.19 -0.88 5.37
N ARG A 83 -12.06 -1.38 4.49
CA ARG A 83 -13.34 -1.99 4.87
C ARG A 83 -13.14 -3.25 5.70
N GLU A 84 -12.22 -4.12 5.30
CA GLU A 84 -11.87 -5.32 6.07
C GLU A 84 -11.33 -4.97 7.47
N ARG A 85 -10.48 -3.95 7.57
CA ARG A 85 -9.98 -3.43 8.86
C ARG A 85 -11.11 -2.86 9.72
N ALA A 86 -12.03 -2.11 9.14
CA ALA A 86 -13.19 -1.57 9.85
C ALA A 86 -14.12 -2.69 10.36
N ALA A 87 -14.36 -3.71 9.53
CA ALA A 87 -15.17 -4.87 9.91
C ALA A 87 -14.55 -5.65 11.08
N MET A 88 -13.22 -5.82 11.10
CA MET A 88 -12.50 -6.45 12.23
C MET A 88 -12.69 -5.71 13.56
N TRP A 89 -12.96 -4.40 13.54
CA TRP A 89 -13.23 -3.60 14.74
C TRP A 89 -14.72 -3.41 15.03
N GLY A 90 -15.60 -4.07 14.29
CA GLY A 90 -17.06 -3.94 14.45
C GLY A 90 -17.62 -2.59 13.97
N LEU A 91 -16.83 -1.80 13.24
CA LEU A 91 -17.24 -0.50 12.69
C LEU A 91 -18.00 -0.63 11.35
N GLY A 92 -18.12 -1.86 10.82
CA GLY A 92 -18.75 -2.16 9.53
C GLY A 92 -20.22 -2.60 9.60
N GLN A 93 -20.87 -2.52 10.77
CA GLN A 93 -22.31 -2.77 10.90
C GLN A 93 -23.01 -1.59 11.58
N ALA A 94 -23.64 -0.75 10.76
CA ALA A 94 -24.70 0.18 11.13
C ALA A 94 -25.76 0.14 10.03
#